data_AF-A0A7S2S8R1-F1
#
_entry.id   AF-A0A7S2S8R1-F1
#
_cell.length_a   1.000
_cell.length_b   1.000
_cell.length_c   1.000
_cell.angle_alpha   90.00
_cell.angle_beta   90.00
_cell.angle_gamma   90.00
#
_symmetry.space_group_name_H-M   'P 1'
#
loop_
_entity.id
_entity.type
_entity.pdbx_description
1 polymer ?
#
loop_
_entity_poly.entity_id
_entity_poly.type
_entity_poly.pdbx_seq_one_letter_code
_entity_poly.pdbx_strand_id
1 'polypeptide(L)'
;PGSRGWVATRGRGVAVGRFAHSGGGGQTCPTPEPGPDPTVALLWSSVLGIPADKAEELVLRAPGLATLPEATVVRRLENLGEALSSFARGGDRALPPRPASLVRRCPWLLQLRPEGIHDRFEALQRLLPSTDIVHLVTRQPSLLALNSSTNLEVSLDALVLLLFGPAEDGSSSAQRGSTARRETERLVSRFPSLLAGDPSLVEGKVSAVADLLNVSTSSAARLLLTRAPGVLTLSVEHNILPTAKAIQELLPAVDIQKLLQRAPSLLGYSPATLRLKLDALKAALPGADVSKLVASSPALLTFNIKANVLPKLRSL
;
A
#
# COMPACT_ATOMS: atom_id res chain seq x y z
N PRO A 1 -31.33 37.37 -20.18
CA PRO A 1 -31.21 38.39 -19.11
C PRO A 1 -31.55 37.79 -17.74
N GLY A 2 -30.54 37.49 -16.93
CA GLY A 2 -30.77 36.85 -15.63
C GLY A 2 -29.49 36.32 -14.99
N SER A 3 -28.48 37.19 -14.90
CA SER A 3 -27.22 37.00 -14.17
C SER A 3 -27.48 36.70 -12.69
N ARG A 4 -27.09 35.52 -12.22
CA ARG A 4 -26.99 35.22 -10.78
C ARG A 4 -25.56 35.49 -10.32
N GLY A 5 -25.42 36.57 -9.57
CA GLY A 5 -24.18 36.95 -8.89
C GLY A 5 -23.87 36.01 -7.74
N TRP A 6 -22.59 35.64 -7.63
CA TRP A 6 -22.04 34.95 -6.47
C TRP A 6 -21.68 35.98 -5.41
N VAL A 7 -22.34 35.89 -4.25
CA VAL A 7 -22.05 36.69 -3.06
C VAL A 7 -20.89 36.03 -2.31
N ALA A 8 -19.77 36.75 -2.21
CA ALA A 8 -18.64 36.41 -1.37
C ALA A 8 -18.96 36.71 0.10
N THR A 9 -18.95 35.68 0.96
CA THR A 9 -18.98 35.85 2.41
C THR A 9 -17.55 35.92 2.96
N ARG A 10 -17.23 37.08 3.53
CA ARG A 10 -15.95 37.39 4.19
C ARG A 10 -15.81 36.70 5.54
N GLY A 11 -14.55 36.30 5.78
CA GLY A 11 -13.81 36.13 7.03
C GLY A 11 -14.50 36.37 8.38
N ARG A 12 -14.38 35.37 9.25
CA ARG A 12 -14.34 35.57 10.71
C ARG A 12 -12.90 35.38 11.18
N GLY A 13 -12.41 36.41 11.87
CA GLY A 13 -11.08 36.45 12.45
C GLY A 13 -10.95 35.48 13.63
N VAL A 14 -9.78 34.86 13.69
CA VAL A 14 -9.33 34.08 14.84
C VAL A 14 -8.65 35.05 15.81
N ALA A 15 -9.18 35.13 17.02
CA ALA A 15 -8.63 35.90 18.12
C ALA A 15 -7.26 35.31 18.53
N VAL A 16 -6.22 36.14 18.45
CA VAL A 16 -4.87 35.82 18.95
C VAL A 16 -4.87 36.01 20.46
N GLY A 17 -5.06 34.92 21.19
CA GLY A 17 -4.85 34.89 22.64
C GLY A 17 -3.36 34.88 22.96
N ARG A 18 -2.86 35.99 23.54
CA ARG A 18 -1.53 36.05 24.15
C ARG A 18 -1.51 35.16 25.40
N PHE A 19 -0.80 34.04 25.33
CA PHE A 19 -0.41 33.27 26.51
C PHE A 19 0.98 33.71 26.99
N ALA A 20 1.03 34.24 28.21
CA ALA A 20 2.26 34.52 28.93
C ALA A 20 3.01 33.21 29.22
N HIS A 21 4.28 33.14 28.81
CA HIS A 21 5.19 32.06 29.18
C HIS A 21 5.91 32.42 30.48
N SER A 22 5.53 31.74 31.56
CA SER A 22 6.28 31.66 32.80
C SER A 22 6.32 30.18 33.21
N GLY A 23 7.51 29.58 33.19
CA GLY A 23 7.69 28.20 33.62
C GLY A 23 9.01 27.62 33.13
N GLY A 24 10.11 27.97 33.79
CA GLY A 24 11.38 27.27 33.67
C GLY A 24 11.26 25.87 34.27
N GLY A 25 10.94 24.88 33.43
CA GLY A 25 11.05 23.47 33.77
C GLY A 25 12.44 22.97 33.40
N GLY A 26 13.25 22.61 34.41
CA GLY A 26 14.53 21.96 34.21
C GLY A 26 14.35 20.67 33.41
N GLN A 27 14.90 20.65 32.21
CA GLN A 27 14.88 19.51 31.30
C GLN A 27 15.86 18.47 31.87
N THR A 28 15.36 17.55 32.69
CA THR A 28 16.14 16.38 33.10
C THR A 28 16.36 15.51 31.86
N CYS A 29 17.62 15.27 31.51
CA CYS A 29 17.95 14.32 30.46
C CYS A 29 17.28 12.97 30.78
N PRO A 30 16.46 12.41 29.88
CA PRO A 30 15.85 11.11 30.13
C PRO A 30 16.98 10.09 30.32
N THR A 31 16.99 9.46 31.50
CA THR A 31 17.84 8.29 31.76
C THR A 31 17.52 7.22 30.72
N PRO A 32 18.52 6.59 30.08
CA PRO A 32 18.26 5.54 29.09
C PRO A 32 17.45 4.43 29.75
N GLU A 33 16.31 4.09 29.15
CA GLU A 33 15.52 2.96 29.63
C GLU A 33 16.37 1.69 29.58
N PRO A 34 16.33 0.84 30.62
CA PRO A 34 17.06 -0.42 30.62
C PRO A 34 16.65 -1.24 29.40
N GLY A 35 17.65 -1.73 28.65
CA GLY A 35 17.43 -2.57 27.48
C GLY A 35 16.65 -3.85 27.82
N PRO A 36 16.05 -4.51 26.82
CA PRO A 36 15.31 -5.74 27.03
C PRO A 36 16.20 -6.80 27.68
N ASP A 37 15.63 -7.60 28.59
CA ASP A 37 16.33 -8.66 29.29
C ASP A 37 16.97 -9.64 28.27
N PRO A 38 18.31 -9.84 28.27
CA PRO A 38 19.01 -10.69 27.31
C PRO A 38 18.49 -12.14 27.28
N THR A 39 17.90 -12.62 28.39
CA THR A 39 17.26 -13.93 28.46
C THR A 39 16.08 -14.07 27.49
N VAL A 40 15.33 -12.99 27.28
CA VAL A 40 14.19 -12.94 26.34
C VAL A 40 14.68 -13.11 24.90
N ALA A 41 15.76 -12.41 24.51
CA ALA A 41 16.30 -12.49 23.15
C ALA A 41 16.81 -13.91 22.81
N LEU A 42 17.45 -14.59 23.77
CA LEU A 42 17.92 -15.98 23.60
C LEU A 42 16.77 -16.97 23.40
N LEU A 43 15.68 -16.78 24.15
CA LEU A 43 14.47 -17.58 24.04
C LEU A 43 13.84 -17.45 22.65
N TRP A 44 13.67 -16.21 22.18
CA TRP A 44 13.14 -15.93 20.84
C TRP A 44 14.04 -16.43 19.71
N SER A 45 15.36 -16.36 19.91
CA SER A 45 16.36 -16.92 19.00
C SER A 45 16.17 -18.44 18.83
N SER A 46 16.01 -19.16 19.95
CA SER A 46 15.74 -20.60 19.96
C SER A 46 14.41 -20.94 19.29
N VAL A 47 13.32 -20.29 19.70
CA VAL A 47 11.95 -20.61 19.23
C VAL A 47 11.76 -20.29 17.74
N LEU A 48 12.29 -19.16 17.26
CA LEU A 48 12.13 -18.75 15.87
C LEU A 48 13.25 -19.24 14.95
N GLY A 49 14.32 -19.81 15.50
CA GLY A 49 15.53 -20.18 14.77
C GLY A 49 16.20 -18.99 14.09
N ILE A 50 16.27 -17.85 14.79
CA ILE A 50 16.88 -16.60 14.29
C ILE A 50 18.05 -16.18 15.18
N PRO A 51 19.04 -15.45 14.66
CA PRO A 51 20.10 -14.87 15.48
C PRO A 51 19.57 -13.98 16.62
N ALA A 52 20.27 -13.96 17.77
CA ALA A 52 19.84 -13.24 18.98
C ALA A 52 19.69 -11.73 18.75
N ASP A 53 20.55 -11.11 17.92
CA ASP A 53 20.43 -9.70 17.53
C ASP A 53 19.12 -9.41 16.78
N LYS A 54 18.67 -10.35 15.95
CA LYS A 54 17.37 -10.24 15.25
C LYS A 54 16.19 -10.50 16.16
N ALA A 55 16.35 -11.35 17.17
CA ALA A 55 15.34 -11.55 18.19
C ALA A 55 15.17 -10.29 19.06
N GLU A 56 16.26 -9.63 19.44
CA GLU A 56 16.23 -8.37 20.16
C GLU A 56 15.55 -7.26 19.33
N GLU A 57 15.92 -7.10 18.05
CA GLU A 57 15.26 -6.17 17.12
C GLU A 57 13.74 -6.42 17.04
N LEU A 58 13.33 -7.69 17.06
CA LEU A 58 11.92 -8.10 17.01
C LEU A 58 11.16 -7.71 18.28
N VAL A 59 11.76 -7.91 19.46
CA VAL A 59 11.19 -7.49 20.75
C VAL A 59 11.08 -5.97 20.85
N LEU A 60 12.09 -5.23 20.38
CA LEU A 60 12.05 -3.77 20.32
C LEU A 60 10.91 -3.25 19.44
N ARG A 61 10.64 -3.92 18.31
CA ARG A 61 9.53 -3.56 17.41
C ARG A 61 8.15 -3.92 17.95
N ALA A 62 8.07 -4.86 18.89
CA ALA A 62 6.82 -5.29 19.51
C ALA A 62 7.05 -5.63 20.99
N PRO A 63 7.13 -4.61 21.88
CA PRO A 63 7.46 -4.81 23.30
C PRO A 63 6.53 -5.77 24.03
N GLY A 64 5.26 -5.85 23.60
CA GLY A 64 4.30 -6.81 24.15
C GLY A 64 4.67 -8.28 23.94
N LEU A 65 5.70 -8.59 23.16
CA LEU A 65 6.25 -9.94 23.05
C LEU A 65 7.16 -10.30 24.22
N ALA A 66 7.81 -9.32 24.86
CA ALA A 66 8.68 -9.59 26.02
C ALA A 66 7.91 -10.14 27.22
N THR A 67 6.59 -9.88 27.28
CA THR A 67 5.72 -10.33 28.37
C THR A 67 5.05 -11.67 28.11
N LEU A 68 5.21 -12.24 26.90
CA LEU A 68 4.59 -13.52 26.56
C LEU A 68 5.42 -14.70 27.09
N PRO A 69 4.81 -15.65 27.82
CA PRO A 69 5.49 -16.89 28.19
C PRO A 69 5.89 -17.70 26.95
N GLU A 70 7.04 -18.37 26.99
CA GLU A 70 7.54 -19.23 25.90
C GLU A 70 6.51 -20.24 25.40
N ALA A 71 5.86 -20.94 26.33
CA ALA A 71 4.82 -21.92 26.00
C ALA A 71 3.65 -21.29 25.22
N THR A 72 3.33 -20.01 25.49
CA THR A 72 2.29 -19.29 24.74
C THR A 72 2.75 -18.96 23.33
N VAL A 73 4.02 -18.58 23.16
CA VAL A 73 4.61 -18.29 21.85
C VAL A 73 4.62 -19.55 20.98
N VAL A 74 5.14 -20.66 21.51
CA VAL A 74 5.20 -21.95 20.81
C VAL A 74 3.80 -22.39 20.40
N ARG A 75 2.84 -22.40 21.33
CA ARG A 75 1.45 -22.74 21.03
C ARG A 75 0.85 -21.83 19.96
N ARG A 76 1.11 -20.51 19.96
CA ARG A 76 0.60 -19.59 18.93
C ARG A 76 1.24 -19.85 17.55
N LEU A 77 2.52 -20.22 17.50
CA LEU A 77 3.20 -20.62 16.27
C LEU A 77 2.66 -21.93 15.70
N GLU A 78 2.41 -22.92 16.57
CA GLU A 78 1.80 -24.20 16.18
C GLU A 78 0.40 -23.97 15.61
N ASN A 79 -0.47 -23.25 16.31
CA ASN A 79 -1.81 -22.91 15.82
C ASN A 79 -1.78 -22.17 14.47
N LEU A 80 -0.83 -21.26 14.28
CA LEU A 80 -0.65 -20.58 12.99
C LEU A 80 -0.18 -21.55 11.91
N GLY A 81 0.72 -22.48 12.23
CA GLY A 81 1.20 -23.51 11.32
C GLY A 81 0.11 -24.50 10.91
N GLU A 82 -0.72 -24.93 11.85
CA GLU A 82 -1.89 -25.78 11.62
C GLU A 82 -2.88 -25.08 10.69
N ALA A 83 -3.23 -23.82 10.96
CA ALA A 83 -4.11 -23.03 10.09
C ALA A 83 -3.54 -22.86 8.68
N LEU A 84 -2.25 -22.52 8.54
CA LEU A 84 -1.63 -22.42 7.21
C LEU A 84 -1.66 -23.75 6.46
N SER A 85 -1.52 -24.88 7.18
CA SER A 85 -1.54 -26.21 6.59
C SER A 85 -2.95 -26.65 6.21
N SER A 86 -3.97 -26.34 7.02
CA SER A 86 -5.36 -26.70 6.74
C SER A 86 -5.94 -25.95 5.54
N PHE A 87 -5.48 -24.73 5.30
CA PHE A 87 -5.94 -23.89 4.18
C PHE A 87 -5.05 -23.96 2.93
N ALA A 88 -3.92 -24.68 2.98
CA ALA A 88 -3.09 -24.92 1.79
C ALA A 88 -3.84 -25.84 0.81
N ARG A 89 -4.24 -25.31 -0.35
CA ARG A 89 -4.94 -26.12 -1.35
C ARG A 89 -3.95 -27.14 -1.95
N GLY A 90 -4.27 -28.43 -1.82
CA GLY A 90 -3.41 -29.57 -2.19
C GLY A 90 -3.07 -29.75 -3.67
N GLY A 91 -3.10 -28.69 -4.48
CA GLY A 91 -2.77 -28.72 -5.91
C GLY A 91 -1.37 -28.26 -6.27
N ASP A 92 -0.73 -27.44 -5.42
CA ASP A 92 0.61 -26.90 -5.70
C ASP A 92 1.58 -27.33 -4.59
N ARG A 93 2.66 -28.03 -4.96
CA ARG A 93 3.59 -28.71 -4.04
C ARG A 93 4.44 -27.75 -3.17
N ALA A 94 4.12 -26.47 -3.15
CA ALA A 94 4.81 -25.52 -2.29
C ALA A 94 4.43 -25.80 -0.84
N LEU A 95 5.40 -26.27 -0.05
CA LEU A 95 5.26 -26.37 1.41
C LEU A 95 4.76 -25.03 1.96
N PRO A 96 3.77 -25.04 2.89
CA PRO A 96 3.31 -23.82 3.50
C PRO A 96 4.49 -23.07 4.15
N PRO A 97 4.49 -21.74 4.13
CA PRO A 97 5.60 -20.97 4.68
C PRO A 97 5.71 -21.24 6.18
N ARG A 98 6.95 -21.37 6.66
CA ARG A 98 7.20 -21.57 8.08
C ARG A 98 6.60 -20.42 8.89
N PRO A 99 5.78 -20.67 9.93
CA PRO A 99 5.16 -19.63 10.75
C PRO A 99 6.15 -18.60 11.30
N ALA A 100 7.34 -19.06 11.71
CA ALA A 100 8.43 -18.18 12.17
C ALA A 100 8.82 -17.10 11.15
N SER A 101 8.77 -17.42 9.84
CA SER A 101 9.09 -16.45 8.79
C SER A 101 8.04 -15.33 8.67
N LEU A 102 6.77 -15.62 8.99
CA LEU A 102 5.68 -14.65 9.01
C LEU A 102 5.77 -13.77 10.24
N VAL A 103 6.00 -14.37 11.41
CA VAL A 103 6.19 -13.64 12.67
C VAL A 103 7.37 -12.69 12.59
N ARG A 104 8.47 -13.10 11.94
CA ARG A 104 9.61 -12.20 11.72
C ARG A 104 9.23 -10.94 10.92
N ARG A 105 8.29 -11.06 9.97
CA ARG A 105 7.79 -9.90 9.21
C ARG A 105 6.72 -9.12 9.96
N CYS A 106 5.93 -9.79 10.78
CA CYS A 106 4.77 -9.25 11.48
C CYS A 106 4.70 -9.81 12.91
N PRO A 107 5.49 -9.26 13.85
CA PRO A 107 5.61 -9.82 15.21
C PRO A 107 4.29 -9.76 15.99
N TRP A 108 3.43 -8.78 15.67
CA TRP A 108 2.10 -8.62 16.25
C TRP A 108 1.17 -9.83 15.99
N LEU A 109 1.46 -10.70 15.01
CA LEU A 109 0.71 -11.96 14.81
C LEU A 109 0.67 -12.80 16.08
N LEU A 110 1.76 -12.77 16.86
CA LEU A 110 1.83 -13.47 18.12
C LEU A 110 1.04 -12.82 19.23
N GLN A 111 0.45 -11.65 19.03
CA GLN A 111 -0.50 -11.05 19.96
C GLN A 111 -1.94 -11.52 19.69
N LEU A 112 -2.21 -12.11 18.53
CA LEU A 112 -3.52 -12.69 18.23
C LEU A 112 -3.83 -13.85 19.17
N ARG A 113 -5.09 -13.91 19.61
CA ARG A 113 -5.62 -15.04 20.37
C ARG A 113 -5.68 -16.27 19.45
N PRO A 114 -5.17 -17.44 19.89
CA PRO A 114 -5.13 -18.63 19.04
C PRO A 114 -6.52 -19.10 18.63
N GLU A 115 -7.53 -18.90 19.48
CA GLU A 115 -8.91 -19.35 19.26
C GLU A 115 -9.57 -18.70 18.04
N GLY A 116 -9.03 -17.59 17.51
CA GLY A 116 -9.61 -16.88 16.36
C GLY A 116 -8.80 -16.92 15.08
N ILE A 117 -7.66 -17.62 15.03
CA ILE A 117 -6.83 -17.64 13.81
C ILE A 117 -7.55 -18.40 12.70
N HIS A 118 -8.03 -19.62 12.97
CA HIS A 118 -8.76 -20.43 12.01
C HIS A 118 -10.01 -19.72 11.47
N ASP A 119 -10.81 -19.13 12.37
CA ASP A 119 -12.01 -18.36 11.98
C ASP A 119 -11.69 -17.21 11.03
N ARG A 120 -10.54 -16.54 11.20
CA ARG A 120 -10.08 -15.46 10.31
C ARG A 120 -9.66 -16.00 8.93
N PHE A 121 -8.95 -17.13 8.87
CA PHE A 121 -8.66 -17.79 7.60
C PHE A 121 -9.94 -18.25 6.91
N GLU A 122 -10.89 -18.80 7.66
CA GLU A 122 -12.18 -19.24 7.12
C GLU A 122 -13.00 -18.05 6.61
N ALA A 123 -13.05 -16.94 7.36
CA ALA A 123 -13.67 -15.70 6.90
C ALA A 123 -13.03 -15.19 5.60
N LEU A 124 -11.69 -15.15 5.52
CA LEU A 124 -10.98 -14.78 4.29
C LEU A 124 -11.31 -15.74 3.14
N GLN A 125 -11.39 -17.04 3.39
CA GLN A 125 -11.73 -18.06 2.40
C GLN A 125 -13.19 -17.96 1.92
N ARG A 126 -14.13 -17.58 2.80
CA ARG A 126 -15.52 -17.29 2.41
C ARG A 126 -15.62 -16.02 1.57
N LEU A 127 -14.85 -14.99 1.91
CA LEU A 127 -14.88 -13.72 1.19
C LEU A 127 -14.18 -13.75 -0.16
N LEU A 128 -13.12 -14.54 -0.27
CA LEU A 128 -12.26 -14.65 -1.45
C LEU A 128 -12.17 -16.12 -1.91
N PRO A 129 -13.28 -16.75 -2.32
CA PRO A 129 -13.34 -18.17 -2.63
C PRO A 129 -12.37 -18.59 -3.74
N SER A 130 -12.04 -17.69 -4.66
CA SER A 130 -11.12 -17.98 -5.76
C SER A 130 -9.64 -17.76 -5.42
N THR A 131 -9.32 -17.21 -4.24
CA THR A 131 -7.97 -16.79 -3.88
C THR A 131 -7.29 -17.83 -3.00
N ASP A 132 -5.99 -18.03 -3.22
CA ASP A 132 -5.12 -18.77 -2.30
C ASP A 132 -4.88 -17.90 -1.05
N ILE A 133 -5.62 -18.19 0.02
CA ILE A 133 -5.56 -17.44 1.27
C ILE A 133 -4.21 -17.60 1.96
N VAL A 134 -3.56 -18.75 1.83
CA VAL A 134 -2.22 -18.98 2.40
C VAL A 134 -1.23 -18.06 1.70
N HIS A 135 -1.24 -18.01 0.38
CA HIS A 135 -0.40 -17.08 -0.38
C HIS A 135 -0.71 -15.61 -0.03
N LEU A 136 -1.99 -15.27 0.09
CA LEU A 136 -2.45 -13.91 0.43
C LEU A 136 -1.93 -13.46 1.80
N VAL A 137 -2.16 -14.25 2.85
CA VAL A 137 -1.70 -13.99 4.23
C VAL A 137 -0.18 -13.99 4.30
N THR A 138 0.48 -14.82 3.50
CA THR A 138 1.94 -14.85 3.44
C THR A 138 2.50 -13.53 2.94
N ARG A 139 1.87 -12.94 1.92
CA ARG A 139 2.27 -11.64 1.36
C ARG A 139 1.87 -10.47 2.27
N GLN A 140 0.74 -10.57 2.95
CA GLN A 140 0.25 -9.52 3.84
C GLN A 140 -0.33 -10.11 5.14
N PRO A 141 0.51 -10.39 6.14
CA PRO A 141 0.02 -11.02 7.37
C PRO A 141 -0.90 -10.11 8.18
N SER A 142 -0.82 -8.78 7.97
CA SER A 142 -1.71 -7.78 8.61
C SER A 142 -3.20 -7.99 8.29
N LEU A 143 -3.53 -8.78 7.27
CA LEU A 143 -4.93 -9.16 7.02
C LEU A 143 -5.53 -9.96 8.17
N LEU A 144 -4.71 -10.72 8.90
CA LEU A 144 -5.16 -11.42 10.11
C LEU A 144 -5.40 -10.47 11.28
N ALA A 145 -4.94 -9.20 11.23
CA ALA A 145 -5.21 -8.22 12.29
C ALA A 145 -6.64 -7.67 12.17
N LEU A 146 -7.14 -7.55 10.94
CA LEU A 146 -8.40 -6.90 10.65
C LEU A 146 -9.52 -7.63 11.38
N ASN A 147 -10.19 -6.91 12.28
CA ASN A 147 -11.28 -7.46 13.06
C ASN A 147 -12.48 -7.71 12.15
N SER A 148 -13.00 -8.94 12.22
CA SER A 148 -14.24 -9.46 11.62
C SER A 148 -14.38 -9.32 10.09
N SER A 149 -15.13 -10.27 9.52
CA SER A 149 -15.54 -10.29 8.11
C SER A 149 -16.11 -8.95 7.63
N THR A 150 -16.74 -8.19 8.52
CA THR A 150 -17.37 -6.90 8.24
C THR A 150 -16.43 -5.87 7.61
N ASN A 151 -15.22 -5.68 8.15
CA ASN A 151 -14.29 -4.67 7.61
C ASN A 151 -13.76 -5.07 6.23
N LEU A 152 -13.52 -6.37 6.05
CA LEU A 152 -13.05 -6.93 4.78
C LEU A 152 -14.16 -6.89 3.72
N GLU A 153 -15.40 -7.21 4.09
CA GLU A 153 -16.58 -7.10 3.23
C GLU A 153 -16.78 -5.66 2.77
N VAL A 154 -16.83 -4.71 3.71
CA VAL A 154 -16.98 -3.28 3.38
C VAL A 154 -15.84 -2.81 2.48
N SER A 155 -14.60 -3.25 2.72
CA SER A 155 -13.46 -2.88 1.87
C SER A 155 -13.56 -3.49 0.48
N LEU A 156 -14.00 -4.75 0.37
CA LEU A 156 -14.21 -5.41 -0.93
C LEU A 156 -15.35 -4.76 -1.71
N ASP A 157 -16.46 -4.46 -1.05
CA ASP A 157 -17.62 -3.82 -1.67
C ASP A 157 -17.27 -2.40 -2.12
N ALA A 158 -16.53 -1.64 -1.32
CA ALA A 158 -16.00 -0.34 -1.72
C ALA A 158 -15.08 -0.45 -2.94
N LEU A 159 -14.19 -1.45 -3.01
CA LEU A 159 -13.35 -1.67 -4.19
C LEU A 159 -14.17 -2.06 -5.43
N VAL A 160 -15.21 -2.88 -5.26
CA VAL A 160 -16.15 -3.22 -6.35
C VAL A 160 -16.87 -1.97 -6.86
N LEU A 161 -17.42 -1.16 -5.96
CA LEU A 161 -18.09 0.09 -6.31
C LEU A 161 -17.12 1.07 -7.00
N LEU A 162 -15.89 1.17 -6.52
CA LEU A 162 -14.86 2.04 -7.10
C LEU A 162 -14.47 1.61 -8.52
N LEU A 163 -14.33 0.31 -8.76
CA LEU A 163 -13.91 -0.25 -10.06
C LEU A 163 -15.03 -0.23 -11.11
N PHE A 164 -16.26 -0.56 -10.70
CA PHE A 164 -17.37 -0.82 -11.62
C PHE A 164 -18.46 0.25 -11.59
N GLY A 165 -18.41 1.17 -10.63
CA GLY A 165 -19.47 2.15 -10.38
C GLY A 165 -20.69 1.53 -9.69
N PRO A 166 -21.70 2.34 -9.35
CA PRO A 166 -23.00 1.83 -8.94
C PRO A 166 -23.63 1.03 -10.09
N ALA A 167 -24.41 0.01 -9.76
CA ALA A 167 -25.16 -0.74 -10.76
C ALA A 167 -26.26 0.17 -11.33
N GLU A 168 -26.06 0.68 -12.55
CA GLU A 168 -27.10 1.39 -13.29
C GLU A 168 -28.33 0.48 -13.44
N ASP A 169 -29.49 0.98 -13.02
CA ASP A 169 -30.73 0.26 -12.87
C ASP A 169 -31.15 -0.48 -14.15
N GLY A 170 -31.31 -1.81 -14.08
CA GLY A 170 -32.09 -2.58 -15.07
C GLY A 170 -31.34 -3.62 -15.92
N SER A 171 -30.01 -3.69 -15.87
CA SER A 171 -29.26 -4.79 -16.51
C SER A 171 -28.99 -5.91 -15.51
N SER A 172 -29.21 -7.18 -15.89
CA SER A 172 -29.01 -8.42 -15.08
C SER A 172 -27.91 -8.30 -14.01
N SER A 173 -28.31 -7.83 -12.83
CA SER A 173 -27.40 -7.31 -11.78
C SER A 173 -26.58 -8.41 -11.12
N ALA A 174 -27.12 -9.63 -11.07
CA ALA A 174 -26.47 -10.79 -10.48
C ALA A 174 -25.21 -11.21 -11.26
N GLN A 175 -25.28 -11.29 -12.59
CA GLN A 175 -24.15 -11.70 -13.42
C GLN A 175 -23.01 -10.67 -13.32
N ARG A 176 -23.34 -9.36 -13.43
CA ARG A 176 -22.37 -8.27 -13.34
C ARG A 176 -21.70 -8.18 -11.97
N GLY A 177 -22.46 -8.42 -10.88
CA GLY A 177 -21.90 -8.45 -9.54
C GLY A 177 -20.86 -9.58 -9.36
N SER A 178 -21.16 -10.78 -9.88
CA SER A 178 -20.24 -11.92 -9.76
C SER A 178 -18.92 -11.72 -10.53
N THR A 179 -18.97 -11.15 -11.74
CA THR A 179 -17.76 -10.89 -12.53
C THR A 179 -16.93 -9.77 -11.90
N ALA A 180 -17.57 -8.69 -11.47
CA ALA A 180 -16.93 -7.60 -10.76
C ALA A 180 -16.21 -8.08 -9.50
N ARG A 181 -16.89 -8.90 -8.68
CA ARG A 181 -16.31 -9.46 -7.47
C ARG A 181 -15.10 -10.35 -7.77
N ARG A 182 -15.19 -11.21 -8.80
CA ARG A 182 -14.07 -12.07 -9.22
C ARG A 182 -12.86 -11.29 -9.72
N GLU A 183 -13.08 -10.18 -10.42
CA GLU A 183 -11.99 -9.28 -10.83
C GLU A 183 -11.36 -8.56 -9.64
N THR A 184 -12.16 -8.10 -8.68
CA THR A 184 -11.66 -7.53 -7.42
C THR A 184 -10.87 -8.56 -6.62
N GLU A 185 -11.32 -9.81 -6.52
CA GLU A 185 -10.56 -10.91 -5.90
C GLU A 185 -9.18 -11.11 -6.55
N ARG A 186 -9.12 -11.09 -7.89
CA ARG A 186 -7.84 -11.20 -8.62
C ARG A 186 -6.93 -10.00 -8.38
N LEU A 187 -7.48 -8.81 -8.16
CA LEU A 187 -6.69 -7.62 -7.84
C LEU A 187 -6.14 -7.70 -6.41
N VAL A 188 -6.97 -8.10 -5.45
CA VAL A 188 -6.59 -8.30 -4.06
C VAL A 188 -5.52 -9.38 -3.91
N SER A 189 -5.62 -10.48 -4.65
CA SER A 189 -4.59 -11.54 -4.63
C SER A 189 -3.22 -11.03 -5.10
N ARG A 190 -3.21 -10.09 -6.04
CA ARG A 190 -1.98 -9.43 -6.53
C ARG A 190 -1.49 -8.34 -5.58
N PHE A 191 -2.40 -7.61 -4.94
CA PHE A 191 -2.13 -6.45 -4.09
C PHE A 191 -2.93 -6.51 -2.78
N PRO A 192 -2.56 -7.42 -1.86
CA PRO A 192 -3.31 -7.66 -0.63
C PRO A 192 -3.36 -6.44 0.31
N SER A 193 -2.41 -5.52 0.20
CA SER A 193 -2.39 -4.27 0.96
C SER A 193 -3.63 -3.39 0.72
N LEU A 194 -4.36 -3.59 -0.38
CA LEU A 194 -5.61 -2.88 -0.66
C LEU A 194 -6.69 -3.14 0.38
N LEU A 195 -6.70 -4.33 1.00
CA LEU A 195 -7.66 -4.67 2.05
C LEU A 195 -7.25 -4.19 3.44
N ALA A 196 -5.98 -3.85 3.63
CA ALA A 196 -5.48 -3.38 4.91
C ALA A 196 -5.66 -1.87 5.11
N GLY A 197 -5.97 -1.13 4.04
CA GLY A 197 -6.19 0.31 4.08
C GLY A 197 -7.65 0.68 4.34
N ASP A 198 -7.87 1.90 4.81
CA ASP A 198 -9.19 2.50 4.88
C ASP A 198 -9.74 2.72 3.44
N PRO A 199 -10.92 2.18 3.09
CA PRO A 199 -11.52 2.36 1.77
C PRO A 199 -11.70 3.82 1.37
N SER A 200 -12.01 4.70 2.32
CA SER A 200 -12.21 6.13 2.06
C SER A 200 -10.92 6.82 1.61
N LEU A 201 -9.76 6.38 2.11
CA LEU A 201 -8.46 6.89 1.67
C LEU A 201 -8.13 6.43 0.25
N VAL A 202 -8.55 5.22 -0.13
CA VAL A 202 -8.38 4.73 -1.50
C VAL A 202 -9.27 5.53 -2.45
N GLU A 203 -10.53 5.75 -2.09
CA GLU A 203 -11.47 6.56 -2.86
C GLU A 203 -10.97 8.00 -3.06
N GLY A 204 -10.53 8.67 -1.99
CA GLY A 204 -9.98 10.02 -2.07
C GLY A 204 -8.74 10.11 -2.99
N LYS A 205 -7.86 9.10 -2.96
CA LYS A 205 -6.70 9.02 -3.86
C LYS A 205 -7.11 8.80 -5.31
N VAL A 206 -8.08 7.92 -5.56
CA VAL A 206 -8.59 7.67 -6.90
C VAL A 206 -9.30 8.91 -7.45
N SER A 207 -10.11 9.60 -6.64
CA SER A 207 -10.77 10.85 -7.03
C SER A 207 -9.75 11.93 -7.40
N ALA A 208 -8.71 12.12 -6.59
CA ALA A 208 -7.67 13.10 -6.89
C ALA A 208 -6.94 12.79 -8.21
N VAL A 209 -6.71 11.52 -8.52
CA VAL A 209 -6.13 11.11 -9.82
C VAL A 209 -7.14 11.24 -10.96
N ALA A 210 -8.42 10.98 -10.72
CA ALA A 210 -9.48 11.18 -11.71
C ALA A 210 -9.55 12.65 -12.14
N ASP A 211 -9.52 13.57 -11.17
CA ASP A 211 -9.50 15.02 -11.40
C ASP A 211 -8.24 15.44 -12.16
N LEU A 212 -7.07 14.93 -11.76
CA LEU A 212 -5.79 15.19 -12.43
C LEU A 212 -5.81 14.78 -13.91
N LEU A 213 -6.39 13.62 -14.20
CA LEU A 213 -6.42 13.03 -15.55
C LEU A 213 -7.64 13.46 -16.37
N ASN A 214 -8.59 14.18 -15.75
CA ASN A 214 -9.88 14.54 -16.32
C ASN A 214 -10.63 13.30 -16.88
N VAL A 215 -10.73 12.25 -16.06
CA VAL A 215 -11.45 11.00 -16.39
C VAL A 215 -12.44 10.64 -15.28
N SER A 216 -13.34 9.69 -15.52
CA SER A 216 -14.22 9.19 -14.47
C SER A 216 -13.45 8.48 -13.35
N THR A 217 -13.97 8.54 -12.12
CA THR A 217 -13.40 7.83 -10.94
C THR A 217 -13.20 6.34 -11.21
N SER A 218 -14.15 5.68 -11.88
CA SER A 218 -14.03 4.26 -12.24
C SER A 218 -12.94 3.98 -13.28
N SER A 219 -12.68 4.91 -14.20
CA SER A 219 -11.57 4.80 -15.15
C SER A 219 -10.22 4.98 -14.46
N ALA A 220 -10.11 5.97 -13.57
CA ALA A 220 -8.92 6.17 -12.74
C ALA A 220 -8.67 4.98 -11.81
N ALA A 221 -9.72 4.43 -11.18
CA ALA A 221 -9.65 3.25 -10.33
C ALA A 221 -9.07 2.05 -11.09
N ARG A 222 -9.66 1.73 -12.26
CA ARG A 222 -9.18 0.65 -13.13
C ARG A 222 -7.73 0.88 -13.54
N LEU A 223 -7.38 2.11 -13.94
CA LEU A 223 -6.02 2.46 -14.34
C LEU A 223 -5.01 2.20 -13.20
N LEU A 224 -5.29 2.72 -12.00
CA LEU A 224 -4.39 2.62 -10.86
C LEU A 224 -4.30 1.19 -10.34
N LEU A 225 -5.43 0.52 -10.11
CA LEU A 225 -5.46 -0.81 -9.53
C LEU A 225 -4.82 -1.87 -10.44
N THR A 226 -4.96 -1.73 -11.76
CA THR A 226 -4.39 -2.70 -12.71
C THR A 226 -2.94 -2.40 -13.10
N ARG A 227 -2.55 -1.13 -13.23
CA ARG A 227 -1.24 -0.75 -13.80
C ARG A 227 -0.27 -0.10 -12.82
N ALA A 228 -0.74 0.53 -11.74
CA ALA A 228 0.11 1.21 -10.78
C ALA A 228 -0.47 1.23 -9.35
N PRO A 229 -0.76 0.07 -8.75
CA PRO A 229 -1.42 0.01 -7.44
C PRO A 229 -0.55 0.57 -6.31
N GLY A 230 0.77 0.61 -6.49
CA GLY A 230 1.68 1.29 -5.57
C GLY A 230 1.43 2.79 -5.45
N VAL A 231 0.77 3.42 -6.42
CA VAL A 231 0.39 4.85 -6.31
C VAL A 231 -0.65 5.04 -5.19
N LEU A 232 -1.48 4.04 -4.92
CA LEU A 232 -2.49 4.10 -3.86
C LEU A 232 -1.88 4.06 -2.45
N THR A 233 -0.60 3.73 -2.29
CA THR A 233 0.08 3.82 -0.99
C THR A 233 0.68 5.19 -0.73
N LEU A 234 0.66 6.10 -1.71
CA LEU A 234 1.27 7.42 -1.62
C LEU A 234 0.29 8.46 -1.05
N SER A 235 0.83 9.57 -0.53
CA SER A 235 0.02 10.72 -0.13
C SER A 235 -0.38 11.55 -1.35
N VAL A 236 -1.64 11.99 -1.40
CA VAL A 236 -2.14 12.87 -2.46
C VAL A 236 -1.36 14.19 -2.44
N GLU A 237 -1.28 14.82 -1.26
CA GLU A 237 -0.73 16.17 -1.08
C GLU A 237 0.80 16.21 -1.16
N HIS A 238 1.47 15.16 -0.66
CA HIS A 238 2.93 15.15 -0.56
C HIS A 238 3.63 14.38 -1.69
N ASN A 239 2.91 13.53 -2.42
CA ASN A 239 3.52 12.73 -3.49
C ASN A 239 2.80 12.93 -4.83
N ILE A 240 1.52 12.58 -4.94
CA ILE A 240 0.83 12.50 -6.24
C ILE A 240 0.76 13.86 -6.92
N LEU A 241 0.21 14.88 -6.24
CA LEU A 241 0.05 16.22 -6.83
C LEU A 241 1.40 16.93 -7.09
N PRO A 242 2.37 16.93 -6.15
CA PRO A 242 3.70 17.50 -6.43
C PRO A 242 4.42 16.81 -7.59
N THR A 243 4.28 15.49 -7.72
CA THR A 243 4.91 14.73 -8.82
C THR A 243 4.28 15.07 -10.15
N ALA A 244 2.94 15.16 -10.22
CA ALA A 244 2.27 15.60 -11.43
C ALA A 244 2.67 17.03 -11.83
N LYS A 245 2.72 17.97 -10.89
CA LYS A 245 3.22 19.33 -11.13
C LYS A 245 4.66 19.33 -11.65
N ALA A 246 5.54 18.54 -11.04
CA ALA A 246 6.92 18.42 -11.50
C ALA A 246 7.01 17.84 -12.93
N ILE A 247 6.20 16.84 -13.28
CA ILE A 247 6.14 16.32 -14.65
C ILE A 247 5.72 17.42 -15.63
N GLN A 248 4.72 18.23 -15.28
CA GLN A 248 4.26 19.34 -16.11
C GLN A 248 5.34 20.41 -16.31
N GLU A 249 6.08 20.75 -15.25
CA GLU A 249 7.20 21.70 -15.31
C GLU A 249 8.37 21.17 -16.15
N LEU A 250 8.66 19.87 -16.05
CA LEU A 250 9.78 19.25 -16.75
C LEU A 250 9.49 18.97 -18.22
N LEU A 251 8.21 18.80 -18.57
CA LEU A 251 7.74 18.44 -19.91
C LEU A 251 6.58 19.37 -20.35
N PRO A 252 6.81 20.69 -20.48
CA PRO A 252 5.74 21.67 -20.69
C PRO A 252 5.00 21.50 -22.03
N ALA A 253 5.64 20.91 -23.03
CA ALA A 253 5.04 20.65 -24.34
C ALA A 253 4.26 19.32 -24.42
N VAL A 254 4.23 18.54 -23.33
CA VAL A 254 3.60 17.21 -23.29
C VAL A 254 2.25 17.29 -22.60
N ASP A 255 1.25 16.66 -23.21
CA ASP A 255 -0.06 16.42 -22.59
C ASP A 255 0.10 15.46 -21.40
N ILE A 256 0.15 16.03 -20.19
CA ILE A 256 0.36 15.26 -18.96
C ILE A 256 -0.75 14.24 -18.70
N GLN A 257 -1.99 14.55 -19.09
CA GLN A 257 -3.13 13.64 -18.88
C GLN A 257 -2.93 12.37 -19.69
N LYS A 258 -2.61 12.51 -21.00
CA LYS A 258 -2.29 11.36 -21.85
C LYS A 258 -1.03 10.62 -21.38
N LEU A 259 -0.01 11.35 -20.94
CA LEU A 259 1.23 10.76 -20.44
C LEU A 259 0.96 9.85 -19.23
N LEU A 260 0.23 10.35 -18.24
CA LEU A 260 -0.06 9.64 -17.00
C LEU A 260 -1.11 8.55 -17.19
N GLN A 261 -2.07 8.69 -18.11
CA GLN A 261 -2.94 7.57 -18.50
C GLN A 261 -2.13 6.42 -19.13
N ARG A 262 -1.07 6.72 -19.87
CA ARG A 262 -0.19 5.69 -20.48
C ARG A 262 0.80 5.08 -19.49
N ALA A 263 1.27 5.86 -18.52
CA ALA A 263 2.24 5.44 -17.51
C ALA A 263 1.91 6.01 -16.11
N PRO A 264 0.87 5.48 -15.43
CA PRO A 264 0.46 5.99 -14.12
C PRO A 264 1.51 5.77 -13.03
N SER A 265 2.43 4.82 -13.23
CA SER A 265 3.56 4.57 -12.34
C SER A 265 4.55 5.74 -12.23
N LEU A 266 4.49 6.73 -13.14
CA LEU A 266 5.26 7.96 -13.02
C LEU A 266 4.93 8.75 -11.75
N LEU A 267 3.69 8.65 -11.26
CA LEU A 267 3.27 9.26 -9.99
C LEU A 267 3.96 8.65 -8.77
N GLY A 268 4.60 7.48 -8.92
CA GLY A 268 5.37 6.82 -7.87
C GLY A 268 6.81 7.32 -7.71
N TYR A 269 7.29 8.21 -8.58
CA TYR A 269 8.64 8.75 -8.49
C TYR A 269 8.67 10.08 -7.76
N SER A 270 9.79 10.37 -7.09
CA SER A 270 10.02 11.72 -6.58
C SER A 270 10.35 12.69 -7.73
N PRO A 271 10.00 13.97 -7.61
CA PRO A 271 10.39 15.00 -8.58
C PRO A 271 11.89 15.03 -8.90
N ALA A 272 12.74 14.84 -7.87
CA ALA A 272 14.19 14.77 -8.03
C ALA A 272 14.61 13.57 -8.89
N THR A 273 13.99 12.40 -8.70
CA THR A 273 14.29 11.20 -9.49
C THR A 273 13.90 11.39 -10.96
N LEU A 274 12.77 12.04 -11.23
CA LEU A 274 12.33 12.33 -12.60
C LEU A 274 13.28 13.30 -13.30
N ARG A 275 13.73 14.35 -12.62
CA ARG A 275 14.76 15.29 -13.11
C ARG A 275 16.03 14.54 -13.50
N LEU A 276 16.60 13.77 -12.58
CA LEU A 276 17.83 13.02 -12.82
C LEU A 276 17.72 12.05 -14.02
N LYS A 277 16.56 11.40 -14.18
CA LYS A 277 16.31 10.49 -15.31
C LYS A 277 16.19 11.24 -16.64
N LEU A 278 15.51 12.39 -16.65
CA LEU A 278 15.40 13.23 -17.84
C LEU A 278 16.75 13.83 -18.25
N ASP A 279 17.54 14.31 -17.28
CA ASP A 279 18.87 14.86 -17.56
C ASP A 279 19.82 13.78 -18.07
N ALA A 280 19.75 12.57 -17.51
CA ALA A 280 20.50 11.42 -18.03
C ALA A 280 20.10 11.07 -19.48
N LEU A 281 18.81 11.16 -19.83
CA LEU A 281 18.35 10.94 -21.21
C LEU A 281 18.82 12.05 -22.16
N LYS A 282 18.77 13.31 -21.74
CA LYS A 282 19.28 14.46 -22.52
C LYS A 282 20.78 14.35 -22.78
N ALA A 283 21.55 13.97 -21.76
CA ALA A 283 22.99 13.77 -21.90
C ALA A 283 23.34 12.58 -22.82
N ALA A 284 22.52 11.53 -22.81
CA ALA A 284 22.73 10.34 -23.63
C ALA A 284 22.33 10.51 -25.10
N LEU A 285 21.38 11.41 -25.39
CA LEU A 285 20.83 11.64 -26.72
C LEU A 285 20.94 13.13 -27.09
N PRO A 286 22.16 13.66 -27.29
CA PRO A 286 22.35 15.06 -27.65
C PRO A 286 21.65 15.35 -28.99
N GLY A 287 20.85 16.42 -29.02
CA GLY A 287 20.09 16.84 -30.20
C GLY A 287 18.72 16.16 -30.38
N ALA A 288 18.40 15.13 -29.59
CA ALA A 288 17.07 14.52 -29.62
C ALA A 288 16.06 15.34 -28.80
N ASP A 289 14.82 15.42 -29.28
CA ASP A 289 13.71 15.95 -28.50
C ASP A 289 13.26 14.90 -27.46
N VAL A 290 13.92 14.94 -26.29
CA VAL A 290 13.62 14.03 -25.17
C VAL A 290 12.18 14.18 -24.70
N SER A 291 11.57 15.36 -24.81
CA SER A 291 10.18 15.57 -24.42
C SER A 291 9.22 14.79 -25.32
N LYS A 292 9.42 14.87 -26.63
CA LYS A 292 8.66 14.07 -27.61
C LYS A 292 8.94 12.57 -27.47
N LEU A 293 10.19 12.20 -27.17
CA LEU A 293 10.56 10.82 -26.91
C LEU A 293 9.82 10.24 -25.68
N VAL A 294 9.80 10.97 -24.57
CA VAL A 294 9.08 10.56 -23.36
C VAL A 294 7.57 10.56 -23.59
N ALA A 295 7.02 11.53 -24.33
CA ALA A 295 5.61 11.55 -24.70
C ALA A 295 5.19 10.31 -25.51
N SER A 296 6.04 9.88 -26.45
CA SER A 296 5.80 8.67 -27.24
C SER A 296 6.02 7.38 -26.44
N SER A 297 7.02 7.36 -25.55
CA SER A 297 7.47 6.17 -24.80
C SER A 297 7.72 6.47 -23.32
N PRO A 298 6.68 6.69 -22.50
CA PRO A 298 6.83 7.09 -21.10
C PRO A 298 7.48 6.04 -20.20
N ALA A 299 7.44 4.77 -20.61
CA ALA A 299 8.14 3.67 -19.93
C ALA A 299 9.66 3.88 -19.85
N LEU A 300 10.26 4.74 -20.68
CA LEU A 300 11.67 5.07 -20.56
C LEU A 300 12.02 5.61 -19.16
N LEU A 301 11.14 6.40 -18.57
CA LEU A 301 11.33 6.94 -17.22
C LEU A 301 11.08 5.91 -16.12
N THR A 302 10.48 4.76 -16.42
CA THR A 302 10.31 3.69 -15.42
C THR A 302 11.53 2.78 -15.32
N PHE A 303 12.42 2.77 -16.32
CA PHE A 303 13.66 1.98 -16.28
C PHE A 303 14.79 2.69 -15.54
N ASN A 304 15.77 1.91 -15.06
CA ASN A 304 17.05 2.46 -14.64
C ASN A 304 17.83 2.87 -15.90
N ILE A 305 17.90 4.17 -16.16
CA ILE A 305 18.52 4.72 -17.38
C ILE A 305 19.96 4.23 -17.52
N LYS A 306 20.75 4.34 -16.44
CA LYS A 306 22.18 3.98 -16.44
C LYS A 306 22.41 2.49 -16.69
N ALA A 307 21.63 1.63 -16.02
CA ALA A 307 21.82 0.18 -16.09
C ALA A 307 21.17 -0.47 -17.32
N ASN A 308 20.03 0.06 -17.81
CA ASN A 308 19.22 -0.64 -18.80
C ASN A 308 19.13 0.06 -20.16
N VAL A 309 19.15 1.40 -20.18
CA VAL A 309 18.92 2.19 -21.41
C VAL A 309 20.25 2.55 -22.08
N LEU A 310 21.21 3.09 -21.33
CA LEU A 310 22.50 3.51 -21.88
C LEU A 310 23.29 2.38 -22.56
N PRO A 311 23.38 1.16 -22.00
CA PRO A 311 24.13 0.09 -22.66
C PRO A 311 23.54 -0.27 -24.03
N LYS A 312 22.21 -0.24 -24.16
CA LYS A 312 21.51 -0.53 -25.42
C LYS A 312 21.65 0.59 -26.45
N LEU A 313 21.70 1.85 -26.01
CA LEU A 313 21.95 2.97 -26.90
C LEU A 313 23.38 2.98 -27.46
N ARG A 314 24.38 2.56 -26.66
CA ARG A 314 25.78 2.47 -27.10
C ARG A 314 26.06 1.33 -28.07
N SER A 315 25.18 0.33 -28.13
CA SER A 315 25.31 -0.81 -29.04
C SER A 315 24.63 -0.59 -30.40
N LEU A 316 23.92 0.52 -30.57
CA LEU A 316 23.31 0.95 -31.84
C LEU A 316 24.27 1.87 -32.59
#